data_AF-A0A7X3WK95-F1
#
_entry.id   AF-A0A7X3WK95-F1
#
_cell.length_a   1.000
_cell.length_b   1.000
_cell.length_c   1.000
_cell.angle_alpha   90.00
_cell.angle_beta   90.00
_cell.angle_gamma   90.00
#
_symmetry.space_group_name_H-M   'P 1'
#
loop_
_entity.id
_entity.type
_entity.pdbx_description
1 polymer ?
#
loop_
_entity_poly.entity_id
_entity_poly.type
_entity_poly.pdbx_seq_one_letter_code
_entity_poly.pdbx_strand_id
1 'polypeptide(L)' 'MAKSMADVLREEGIKRGREEGKAQAKRENIIKLLQIRFENVPETVTQKVKRIRSLSRLNSLFEKAASIDSLDDFDE' A
#
# COMPACT_ATOMS: atom_id res chain seq x y z
N MET A 1 28.45 -1.17 25.40
CA MET A 1 28.57 -2.53 24.81
C MET A 1 27.98 -2.52 23.42
N ALA A 2 28.62 -3.17 22.44
CA ALA A 2 28.06 -3.32 21.10
C ALA A 2 26.89 -4.32 21.11
N LYS A 3 25.88 -4.11 20.27
CA LYS A 3 24.74 -5.04 20.11
C LYS A 3 25.21 -6.41 19.61
N SER A 4 24.58 -7.48 20.09
CA SER A 4 24.83 -8.82 19.57
C SER A 4 24.22 -9.00 18.18
N MET A 5 24.71 -9.96 17.40
CA MET A 5 24.12 -10.32 16.10
C MET A 5 22.63 -10.70 16.24
N ALA A 6 22.26 -11.37 17.34
CA ALA A 6 20.87 -11.73 17.61
C ALA A 6 19.97 -10.50 17.81
N ASP A 7 20.49 -9.43 18.42
CA ASP A 7 19.75 -8.19 18.59
C ASP A 7 19.55 -7.45 17.27
N VAL A 8 20.59 -7.42 16.43
CA VAL A 8 20.51 -6.81 15.09
C VAL A 8 19.47 -7.53 14.23
N LEU A 9 19.50 -8.86 14.17
CA LEU A 9 18.53 -9.65 13.39
C LEU A 9 17.09 -9.45 13.88
N ARG A 10 16.88 -9.36 15.20
CA ARG A 10 15.56 -9.10 15.77
C ARG A 10 15.03 -7.72 15.37
N GLU A 11 15.88 -6.69 15.47
CA GLU A 11 15.51 -5.33 15.09
C GLU A 11 15.22 -5.21 13.59
N GLU A 12 16.03 -5.85 12.74
CA GLU A 12 15.77 -5.91 11.30
C GLU A 12 14.45 -6.60 10.99
N GLY A 13 14.15 -7.72 11.65
CA GLY A 13 12.88 -8.43 11.47
C GLY A 13 11.66 -7.57 11.84
N ILE A 14 11.72 -6.88 12.99
CA ILE A 14 10.68 -5.94 13.41
C ILE A 14 10.54 -4.78 12.41
N LYS A 15 11.66 -4.24 11.92
CA LYS A 15 11.65 -3.15 10.92
C LYS A 15 10.98 -3.61 9.62
N ARG A 16 11.39 -4.77 9.07
CA ARG A 16 10.80 -5.34 7.85
C ARG A 16 9.31 -5.59 8.02
N GLY A 17 8.90 -6.22 9.13
CA GLY A 17 7.48 -6.47 9.40
C GLY A 17 6.64 -5.18 9.48
N ARG A 18 7.19 -4.11 10.08
CA ARG A 18 6.54 -2.79 10.10
C ARG A 18 6.41 -2.17 8.71
N GLU A 19 7.44 -2.29 7.87
CA GLU A 19 7.41 -1.76 6.50
C GLU A 19 6.41 -2.53 5.62
N GLU A 20 6.38 -3.85 5.73
CA GLU A 20 5.42 -4.71 5.04
C GLU A 20 3.98 -4.42 5.48
N GLY A 21 3.75 -4.31 6.79
CA GLY A 21 2.44 -3.97 7.36
C GLY A 21 1.93 -2.60 6.89
N LYS A 22 2.80 -1.59 6.83
CA LYS A 22 2.45 -0.27 6.26
C LYS A 22 2.02 -0.38 4.80
N ALA A 23 2.76 -1.12 3.99
CA ALA A 23 2.43 -1.30 2.58
C ALA A 23 1.14 -2.11 2.38
N GLN A 24 0.88 -3.13 3.21
CA GLN A 24 -0.37 -3.90 3.16
C GLN A 24 -1.57 -3.03 3.52
N ALA A 25 -1.54 -2.35 4.68
CA ALA A 25 -2.63 -1.49 5.13
C ALA A 25 -2.92 -0.37 4.12
N LYS A 26 -1.89 0.20 3.50
CA LYS A 26 -2.06 1.23 2.48
C LYS A 26 -2.77 0.68 1.23
N ARG A 27 -2.44 -0.53 0.76
CA ARG A 27 -3.14 -1.20 -0.35
C ARG A 27 -4.62 -1.42 -0.04
N GLU A 28 -4.92 -1.92 1.15
CA GLU A 28 -6.29 -2.14 1.62
C GLU A 28 -7.08 -0.83 1.68
N ASN A 29 -6.46 0.24 2.21
CA ASN A 29 -7.08 1.56 2.28
C ASN A 29 -7.37 2.16 0.91
N ILE A 30 -6.46 2.02 -0.06
CA ILE A 30 -6.68 2.47 -1.44
C ILE A 30 -7.88 1.74 -2.04
N ILE A 31 -7.92 0.41 -1.94
CA ILE A 31 -9.01 -0.39 -2.47
C ILE A 31 -10.34 0.00 -1.82
N LYS A 32 -10.36 0.17 -0.49
CA LYS A 32 -11.54 0.59 0.24
C LYS A 32 -12.01 1.99 -0.18
N LEU A 33 -11.09 2.93 -0.37
CA LEU A 33 -11.40 4.28 -0.82
C LEU A 33 -12.02 4.25 -2.22
N LEU A 34 -11.45 3.49 -3.16
CA LEU A 34 -12.01 3.32 -4.49
C LEU A 34 -13.42 2.73 -4.42
N GLN A 35 -13.66 1.71 -3.60
CA GLN A 35 -14.99 1.11 -3.41
C GLN A 35 -16.01 2.05 -2.77
N ILE A 36 -15.55 3.03 -1.98
CA ILE A 36 -16.43 4.05 -1.39
C ILE A 36 -16.81 5.09 -2.45
N ARG A 37 -15.85 5.50 -3.29
CA ARG A 37 -16.06 6.54 -4.30
C ARG A 37 -16.75 6.01 -5.56
N PHE A 38 -16.49 4.77 -5.89
CA PHE A 38 -16.99 4.11 -7.10
C PHE A 38 -17.75 2.87 -6.67
N GLU A 39 -19.03 2.76 -7.06
CA GLU A 39 -19.87 1.61 -6.69
C GLU A 39 -19.27 0.28 -7.12
N ASN A 40 -18.65 0.24 -8.31
CA ASN A 40 -18.04 -0.96 -8.87
C ASN A 40 -16.57 -0.69 -9.20
N VAL A 41 -15.66 -1.34 -8.47
CA VAL A 41 -14.23 -1.31 -8.77
C VAL A 41 -13.86 -2.62 -9.47
N PRO A 42 -13.37 -2.59 -10.73
CA PRO A 42 -12.97 -3.78 -11.45
C PRO A 42 -11.91 -4.57 -10.68
N GLU A 43 -12.03 -5.90 -10.68
CA GLU A 43 -11.07 -6.75 -9.98
C GLU A 43 -9.64 -6.53 -10.51
N THR A 44 -9.49 -6.27 -11.81
CA THR A 44 -8.21 -5.90 -12.43
C THR A 44 -7.52 -4.74 -11.72
N VAL A 45 -8.26 -3.68 -11.36
CA VAL A 45 -7.74 -2.51 -10.62
C VAL A 45 -7.28 -2.93 -9.22
N THR A 46 -8.10 -3.68 -8.49
CA THR A 46 -7.75 -4.12 -7.14
C THR A 46 -6.51 -5.03 -7.13
N GLN A 47 -6.38 -5.92 -8.12
CA GLN A 47 -5.24 -6.82 -8.27
C GLN A 47 -3.95 -6.06 -8.61
N LYS A 48 -4.04 -5.00 -9.41
CA LYS A 48 -2.91 -4.10 -9.66
C LYS A 48 -2.43 -3.45 -8.37
N VAL A 49 -3.33 -2.84 -7.58
CA VAL A 49 -2.98 -2.22 -6.29
C VAL A 49 -2.33 -3.24 -5.34
N LYS A 50 -2.89 -4.46 -5.23
CA LYS A 50 -2.37 -5.53 -4.36
C LYS A 50 -0.91 -5.90 -4.67
N ARG A 51 -0.46 -5.77 -5.91
CA ARG A 51 0.90 -6.12 -6.36
C ARG A 51 1.94 -5.03 -6.08
N ILE A 52 1.53 -3.81 -5.75
CA ILE A 52 2.45 -2.69 -5.52
C ILE A 52 3.15 -2.87 -4.18
N ARG A 53 4.49 -2.82 -4.21
CA ARG A 53 5.35 -2.90 -3.02
C ARG A 53 5.89 -1.55 -2.55
N SER A 54 6.02 -0.58 -3.47
CA SER A 54 6.56 0.74 -3.15
C SER A 54 5.56 1.54 -2.33
N LEU A 55 5.93 1.86 -1.08
CA LEU A 55 5.10 2.69 -0.21
C LEU A 55 4.91 4.11 -0.76
N SER A 56 5.94 4.66 -1.41
CA SER A 56 5.84 5.97 -2.08
C SER A 56 4.80 5.93 -3.20
N ARG A 57 4.83 4.90 -4.07
CA ARG A 57 3.80 4.73 -5.11
C ARG A 57 2.41 4.55 -4.53
N LEU A 58 2.28 3.80 -3.42
CA LEU A 58 1.01 3.64 -2.72
C LEU A 58 0.50 4.95 -2.10
N ASN A 59 1.39 5.84 -1.64
CA ASN A 59 0.98 7.16 -1.16
C ASN A 59 0.42 8.02 -2.30
N SER A 60 1.13 8.11 -3.43
CA SER A 60 0.65 8.87 -4.60
C SER A 60 -0.68 8.31 -5.13
N LEU A 61 -0.83 6.98 -5.19
CA LEU A 61 -2.10 6.37 -5.60
C LEU A 61 -3.23 6.60 -4.61
N PHE A 62 -2.95 6.72 -3.31
CA PHE A 62 -3.98 7.04 -2.33
C PHE A 62 -4.50 8.48 -2.50
N GLU A 63 -3.59 9.43 -2.74
CA GLU A 63 -3.96 10.81 -3.06
C GLU A 63 -4.76 10.87 -4.36
N LYS A 64 -4.29 10.16 -5.40
CA LYS A 64 -4.98 10.05 -6.69
C LYS A 64 -6.37 9.43 -6.54
N ALA A 65 -6.49 8.32 -5.80
CA ALA A 65 -7.77 7.67 -5.50
C ALA A 65 -8.77 8.62 -4.82
N ALA A 66 -8.33 9.65 -4.11
CA ALA A 66 -9.19 10.63 -3.46
C ALA A 66 -9.63 11.75 -4.40
N SER A 67 -8.90 12.02 -5.50
CA SER A 67 -9.10 13.20 -6.35
C SER A 67 -9.64 12.91 -7.75
N ILE A 68 -9.42 11.72 -8.31
CA ILE A 68 -9.88 11.38 -9.68
C ILE A 68 -11.40 11.36 -9.80
N ASP A 69 -11.95 11.76 -10.94
CA ASP A 69 -13.40 11.73 -11.16
C ASP A 69 -13.88 10.42 -11.81
N SER A 70 -12.99 9.72 -12.52
CA SER A 70 -13.24 8.42 -13.12
C SER A 70 -12.20 7.38 -12.69
N LEU A 71 -12.62 6.11 -12.61
CA LEU A 71 -11.70 4.99 -12.39
C LEU A 71 -10.70 4.80 -13.55
N ASP A 72 -11.04 5.24 -14.75
CA ASP A 72 -10.15 5.14 -15.92
C ASP A 72 -8.85 5.93 -15.68
N ASP A 73 -8.93 7.02 -14.93
CA ASP A 73 -7.77 7.88 -14.61
C ASP A 73 -6.89 7.28 -13.51
N PHE A 74 -7.26 6.18 -12.87
CA PHE A 74 -6.62 5.75 -11.62
C PHE A 74 -5.18 5.23 -11.78
N ASP A 75 -4.88 4.50 -12.86
CA ASP A 75 -3.62 3.77 -13.05
C ASP A 75 -2.78 4.26 -14.25
N GLU A 76 -3.06 5.45 -14.77
CA GLU A 76 -2.09 6.22 -15.58
C GLU A 76 -0.88 6.70 -14.75
#